data_AF-A0A8D5FER8-F1
#
_entry.id   AF-A0A8D5FER8-F1
#
_cell.length_a   1.000
_cell.length_b   1.000
_cell.length_c   1.000
_cell.angle_alpha   90.00
_cell.angle_beta   90.00
_cell.angle_gamma   90.00
#
_symmetry.space_group_name_H-M   'P 1'
#
loop_
_entity.id
_entity.type
_entity.pdbx_description
1 polymer ?
#
loop_
_entity_poly.entity_id
_entity_poly.type
_entity_poly.pdbx_seq_one_letter_code
_entity_poly.pdbx_strand_id
1 'polypeptide(L)'
;MARPTISKIALAKNRAANGVDYSPRLGGLCPWCGEKSRIYKTTPWEGNTRIRYHRCKNPGCVLAAMKITIKSIEVDTSNVDTETV
;
A
#
# COMPACT_ATOMS: atom_id res chain seq x y z
N MET A 1 -25.22 15.24 -9.19
CA MET A 1 -24.10 14.47 -9.81
C MET A 1 -22.91 14.49 -8.85
N ALA A 2 -22.57 13.36 -8.25
CA ALA A 2 -21.44 13.29 -7.31
C ALA A 2 -20.13 13.58 -8.05
N ARG A 3 -19.35 14.56 -7.57
CA ARG A 3 -18.04 14.89 -8.15
C ARG A 3 -17.17 13.62 -8.13
N PRO A 4 -16.76 13.08 -9.29
CA PRO A 4 -16.10 11.77 -9.38
C PRO A 4 -14.75 11.72 -8.65
N THR A 5 -14.20 12.88 -8.29
CA THR A 5 -12.96 13.05 -7.54
C THR A 5 -13.07 12.63 -6.07
N ILE A 6 -14.17 12.93 -5.37
CA ILE A 6 -14.28 12.62 -3.93
C ILE A 6 -14.37 11.10 -3.70
N SER A 7 -15.18 10.41 -4.52
CA SER A 7 -15.32 8.96 -4.45
C SER A 7 -14.00 8.23 -4.74
N LYS A 8 -13.26 8.66 -5.78
CA LYS A 8 -11.94 8.09 -6.07
C LYS A 8 -10.94 8.29 -4.93
N ILE A 9 -10.95 9.46 -4.29
CA ILE A 9 -10.05 9.75 -3.15
C ILE A 9 -10.40 8.83 -1.98
N ALA A 10 -11.69 8.67 -1.66
CA ALA A 10 -12.14 7.76 -0.61
C ALA A 10 -11.73 6.31 -0.89
N LEU A 11 -11.87 5.84 -2.13
CA LEU A 11 -11.43 4.50 -2.53
C LEU A 11 -9.91 4.33 -2.37
N ALA A 12 -9.13 5.31 -2.82
CA ALA A 12 -7.67 5.27 -2.70
C ALA A 12 -7.20 5.30 -1.24
N LYS A 13 -7.89 6.06 -0.38
CA LYS A 13 -7.68 6.05 1.07
C LYS A 13 -7.97 4.69 1.68
N ASN A 14 -9.12 4.09 1.34
CA ASN A 14 -9.48 2.77 1.84
C ASN A 14 -8.47 1.70 1.43
N ARG A 15 -8.01 1.71 0.18
CA ARG A 15 -6.93 0.82 -0.28
C ARG A 15 -5.62 1.04 0.47
N ALA A 16 -5.25 2.31 0.68
CA ALA A 16 -4.06 2.66 1.46
C ALA A 16 -4.14 2.20 2.93
N ALA A 17 -5.34 2.20 3.53
CA ALA A 17 -5.57 1.75 4.90
C ALA A 17 -5.62 0.22 5.03
N ASN A 18 -6.32 -0.45 4.12
CA ASN A 18 -6.45 -1.91 4.12
C ASN A 18 -5.11 -2.60 3.86
N GLY A 19 -4.27 -2.01 3.02
CA GLY A 19 -3.00 -2.57 2.62
C GLY A 19 -2.92 -2.68 1.11
N VAL A 20 -1.80 -2.26 0.54
CA VAL A 20 -1.43 -2.56 -0.84
C VAL A 20 -0.46 -3.72 -0.86
N ASP A 21 -0.45 -4.49 -1.94
CA ASP A 21 0.51 -5.56 -2.12
C ASP A 21 1.92 -4.98 -2.20
N TYR A 22 2.82 -5.57 -1.41
CA TYR A 22 4.23 -5.23 -1.47
C TYR A 22 4.94 -6.18 -2.43
N SER A 23 5.52 -5.63 -3.50
CA SER A 23 6.43 -6.37 -4.37
C SER A 23 7.88 -6.12 -3.94
N PRO A 24 8.74 -7.13 -3.75
CA PRO A 24 10.17 -6.92 -3.52
C PRO A 24 10.87 -6.17 -4.66
N ARG A 25 10.40 -6.37 -5.91
CA ARG A 25 10.96 -5.74 -7.12
C ARG A 25 10.50 -4.29 -7.27
N LEU A 26 9.20 -4.03 -7.08
CA LEU A 26 8.59 -2.72 -7.37
C LEU A 26 8.40 -1.85 -6.11
N GLY A 27 8.44 -2.45 -4.92
CA GLY A 27 8.06 -1.83 -3.64
C GLY A 27 6.54 -1.70 -3.47
N GLY A 28 6.12 -0.89 -2.51
CA GLY A 28 4.72 -0.50 -2.34
C GLY A 28 4.35 0.61 -3.32
N LEU A 29 3.38 0.36 -4.20
CA LEU A 29 2.90 1.36 -5.17
C LEU A 29 1.80 2.22 -4.56
N CYS A 30 1.76 3.49 -4.97
CA CYS A 30 0.71 4.41 -4.55
C CYS A 30 -0.62 4.05 -5.22
N PRO A 31 -1.71 3.82 -4.46
CA PRO A 31 -3.00 3.42 -5.05
C PRO A 31 -3.69 4.55 -5.84
N TRP A 32 -3.16 5.77 -5.79
CA TRP A 32 -3.67 6.92 -6.54
C TRP A 32 -2.88 7.19 -7.83
N CYS A 33 -1.55 7.37 -7.71
CA CYS A 33 -0.71 7.78 -8.84
C CYS A 33 0.19 6.67 -9.39
N GLY A 34 0.15 5.45 -8.83
CA GLY A 34 0.95 4.31 -9.27
C GLY A 34 2.46 4.40 -8.98
N GLU A 35 2.96 5.57 -8.56
CA GLU A 35 4.37 5.76 -8.24
C GLU A 35 4.85 4.91 -7.05
N LYS A 36 6.13 4.53 -7.11
CA LYS A 36 6.81 3.83 -6.01
C LYS A 36 6.84 4.72 -4.78
N SER A 37 6.26 4.23 -3.69
CA SER A 37 6.22 4.92 -2.40
C SER A 37 7.49 4.62 -1.60
N ARG A 38 7.93 5.60 -0.81
CA ARG A 38 9.11 5.48 0.06
C ARG A 38 8.70 4.87 1.39
N ILE A 39 9.41 3.82 1.81
CA ILE A 39 9.23 3.20 3.12
C ILE A 39 9.71 4.18 4.19
N TYR A 40 8.88 4.46 5.19
CA TYR A 40 9.30 5.28 6.34
C TYR A 40 9.27 4.50 7.66
N LYS A 41 8.46 3.44 7.74
CA LYS A 41 8.41 2.57 8.91
C LYS A 41 8.17 1.13 8.47
N THR A 42 8.95 0.22 9.00
CA THR A 42 8.78 -1.22 8.83
C THR A 42 8.49 -1.79 10.21
N THR A 43 7.41 -2.54 10.36
CA THR A 43 7.17 -3.29 11.60
C THR A 43 8.02 -4.56 11.61
N PRO A 44 8.31 -5.14 12.79
CA PRO A 44 8.83 -6.50 12.84
C PRO A 44 7.86 -7.49 12.17
N TRP A 45 8.38 -8.67 11.87
CA TRP A 45 7.57 -9.79 11.39
C TRP A 45 6.63 -10.26 12.51
N GLU A 46 5.36 -10.42 12.18
CA GLU A 46 4.35 -11.04 13.03
C GLU A 46 3.92 -12.34 12.34
N GLY A 47 4.52 -13.46 12.77
CA GLY A 47 4.38 -14.73 12.09
C GLY A 47 4.93 -14.67 10.65
N ASN A 48 4.08 -14.96 9.67
CA ASN A 48 4.45 -15.01 8.25
C ASN A 48 4.25 -13.68 7.49
N THR A 49 3.89 -12.61 8.21
CA THR A 49 3.53 -11.33 7.60
C THR A 49 4.33 -10.18 8.21
N ARG A 50 4.74 -9.25 7.36
CA ARG A 50 5.36 -7.98 7.75
C ARG A 50 4.58 -6.81 7.18
N ILE A 51 4.26 -5.86 8.04
CA ILE A 51 3.60 -4.62 7.64
C ILE A 51 4.67 -3.56 7.39
N ARG A 52 4.56 -2.88 6.24
CA ARG A 52 5.38 -1.72 5.93
C ARG A 52 4.49 -0.52 5.71
N TYR A 53 4.96 0.63 6.17
CA TYR A 53 4.29 1.89 5.96
C TYR A 53 5.11 2.77 5.02
N HIS A 54 4.41 3.32 4.04
CA HIS A 54 4.97 4.09 2.95
C HIS A 54 4.35 5.47 2.87
N ARG A 55 5.08 6.38 2.25
CA ARG A 55 4.57 7.68 1.81
C ARG A 55 4.87 7.84 0.32
N CYS A 56 3.89 8.34 -0.41
CA CYS A 56 4.08 8.65 -1.82
C CYS A 56 5.12 9.77 -1.95
N LYS A 57 6.13 9.58 -2.83
CA LYS A 57 7.18 10.57 -3.09
C LYS A 57 6.72 11.72 -4.00
N ASN A 58 5.62 11.53 -4.72
CA ASN A 58 5.14 12.51 -5.71
C ASN A 58 4.42 13.66 -4.99
N PRO A 59 4.96 14.90 -4.99
CA PRO A 59 4.34 16.04 -4.30
C PRO A 59 3.00 16.46 -4.93
N GLY A 60 2.78 16.16 -6.21
CA GLY A 60 1.51 16.40 -6.91
C GLY A 60 0.43 15.35 -6.65
N CYS A 61 0.74 14.29 -5.90
CA CYS A 61 -0.23 13.25 -5.58
C CYS A 61 -1.19 13.71 -4.47
N VAL A 62 -2.49 13.50 -4.66
CA VAL A 62 -3.52 13.86 -3.67
C VAL A 62 -3.27 13.16 -2.32
N LEU A 63 -2.84 11.90 -2.33
CA LEU A 63 -2.51 11.17 -1.09
C LEU A 63 -1.29 11.76 -0.38
N ALA A 64 -0.30 12.26 -1.14
CA ALA A 64 0.87 12.93 -0.58
C ALA A 64 0.51 14.30 0.02
N ALA A 65 -0.30 15.10 -0.70
CA ALA A 65 -0.79 16.39 -0.24
C ALA A 65 -1.62 16.27 1.05
N MET A 66 -2.41 15.21 1.17
CA MET A 66 -3.18 14.89 2.37
C MET A 66 -2.38 14.17 3.47
N LYS A 67 -1.07 13.95 3.28
CA LYS A 67 -0.16 13.25 4.21
C LYS A 67 -0.63 11.85 4.61
N ILE A 68 -1.25 11.13 3.68
CA ILE A 68 -1.83 9.81 3.93
C ILE A 68 -0.74 8.75 3.85
N THR A 69 -0.70 7.89 4.86
CA THR A 69 0.20 6.75 4.91
C THR A 69 -0.40 5.57 4.18
N ILE A 70 0.42 4.88 3.39
CA ILE A 70 0.04 3.68 2.65
C ILE A 70 0.58 2.49 3.42
N LYS A 71 -0.30 1.64 3.95
CA LYS A 71 0.06 0.35 4.50
C LYS A 71 0.35 -0.60 3.34
N SER A 72 1.39 -1.42 3.44
CA SER A 72 1.57 -2.57 2.59
C SER A 72 1.81 -3.81 3.43
N ILE A 73 1.38 -4.94 2.89
CA ILE A 73 1.53 -6.25 3.53
C ILE A 73 2.52 -7.03 2.68
N GLU A 74 3.57 -7.52 3.32
CA GLU A 74 4.54 -8.43 2.73
C GLU A 74 4.35 -9.79 3.42
N VAL A 75 3.99 -10.79 2.64
CA VAL A 75 3.84 -12.17 3.13
C VAL A 75 5.07 -12.94 2.69
N ASP A 76 5.64 -13.73 3.59
CA ASP A 76 6.75 -14.62 3.25
C ASP A 76 6.20 -15.84 2.50
N THR A 77 6.47 -15.91 1.20
CA THR A 77 5.99 -16.98 0.31
C THR A 77 6.86 -18.24 0.37
N SER A 78 7.77 -18.37 1.35
CA SER A 78 8.61 -19.57 1.49
C SER A 78 7.85 -20.80 2.01
N ASN A 79 6.65 -20.64 2.56
CA ASN A 79 5.76 -21.73 2.97
C ASN A 79 4.41 -21.66 2.22
N VAL A 80 4.43 -21.85 0.89
CA VAL A 80 3.20 -22.21 0.18
C VAL A 80 2.95 -23.68 0.49
N ASP A 81 2.20 -23.94 1.57
CA ASP A 81 1.59 -25.24 1.78
C ASP A 81 0.64 -25.49 0.60
N THR A 82 1.01 -26.48 -0.20
CA THR A 82 0.28 -26.98 -1.36
C THR A 82 -1.05 -27.60 -0.91
N GLU A 83 -2.05 -26.81 -0.53
CA GLU A 83 -3.42 -27.32 -0.39
C GLU A 83 -4.06 -27.40 -1.77
N THR A 84 -3.82 -28.56 -2.38
CA THR A 84 -4.56 -29.10 -3.52
C THR A 84 -5.95 -29.49 -3.02
N VAL A 85 -7.01 -28.92 -3.62
CA VAL A 85 -8.35 -29.52 -3.62
C VAL A 85 -8.90 -29.44 -5.03
#